data_AF-A0A0R3TW19-F1
#
_entry.id   AF-A0A0R3TW19-F1
#
_cell.length_a   1.000
_cell.length_b   1.000
_cell.length_c   1.000
_cell.angle_alpha   90.00
_cell.angle_beta   90.00
_cell.angle_gamma   90.00
#
_symmetry.space_group_name_H-M   'P 1'
#
loop_
_entity.id
_entity.type
_entity.pdbx_description
1 polymer ?
#
loop_
_entity_poly.entity_id
_entity_poly.type
_entity_poly.pdbx_seq_one_letter_code
_entity_poly.pdbx_strand_id
1 'polypeptide(L)'
;MPEKFDWNDIQPRLPEYRKVPAEIIYRRVGALPEYGSCPDERYFALDKTNGKQYFLFESKNDFIGYYLNKYFSRENISSDPEIHFAFIEHGGMLLSQIPHYKAFYWIDAHYEEVMAAVPMKCAELEMFQLEPYGTFVRRKDGYIGIEETHRNGRKHSDSN
;
A
#
# COMPACT_ATOMS: atom_id res chain seq x y z
N MET A 1 -2.70 29.08 -17.20
CA MET A 1 -3.20 27.85 -16.54
C MET A 1 -1.96 27.14 -16.01
N PRO A 2 -1.88 26.75 -14.73
CA PRO A 2 -0.73 25.97 -14.26
C PRO A 2 -0.71 24.63 -15.01
N GLU A 3 0.46 24.24 -15.52
CA GLU A 3 0.66 22.92 -16.12
C GLU A 3 0.25 21.85 -15.11
N LYS A 4 -0.65 20.94 -15.50
CA LYS A 4 -0.96 19.76 -14.70
C LYS A 4 0.32 18.93 -14.65
N PHE A 5 0.88 18.78 -13.45
CA PHE A 5 2.00 17.90 -13.21
C PHE A 5 1.62 16.47 -13.64
N ASP A 6 2.35 15.89 -14.60
CA ASP A 6 2.09 14.55 -15.09
C ASP A 6 2.85 13.53 -14.22
N TRP A 7 2.08 12.80 -13.40
CA TRP A 7 2.63 11.76 -12.55
C TRP A 7 3.17 10.54 -13.34
N ASN A 8 2.85 10.43 -14.64
CA ASN A 8 3.27 9.30 -15.48
C ASN A 8 4.77 9.32 -15.81
N ASP A 9 5.45 10.46 -15.71
CA ASP A 9 6.88 10.59 -15.97
C ASP A 9 7.76 10.17 -14.79
N ILE A 10 7.15 9.89 -13.62
CA ILE A 10 7.88 9.48 -12.43
C ILE A 10 8.19 7.99 -12.51
N GLN A 11 9.48 7.66 -12.50
CA GLN A 11 9.96 6.30 -12.28
C GLN A 11 9.87 5.97 -10.77
N PRO A 12 8.98 5.06 -10.35
CA PRO A 12 8.81 4.73 -8.95
C PRO A 12 10.08 4.11 -8.38
N ARG A 13 10.51 4.59 -7.21
CA ARG A 13 11.58 3.97 -6.42
C ARG A 13 10.95 3.27 -5.24
N LEU A 14 11.24 1.97 -5.07
CA LEU A 14 10.69 1.23 -3.94
C LEU A 14 11.02 1.93 -2.61
N PRO A 15 10.15 1.80 -1.59
CA PRO A 15 10.38 2.35 -0.27
C PRO A 15 11.74 1.95 0.29
N GLU A 16 12.50 2.94 0.74
CA GLU A 16 13.79 2.72 1.38
C GLU A 16 13.65 2.71 2.90
N TYR A 17 14.26 1.72 3.54
CA TYR A 17 14.29 1.59 4.98
C TYR A 17 15.50 0.79 5.43
N ARG A 18 15.84 0.94 6.71
CA ARG A 18 16.83 0.10 7.39
C ARG A 18 16.18 -0.61 8.57
N LYS A 19 16.64 -1.83 8.85
CA LYS A 19 16.24 -2.55 10.07
C LYS A 19 17.04 -2.03 11.26
N VAL A 20 16.36 -1.68 12.33
CA VAL A 20 16.96 -1.27 13.60
C VAL A 20 16.43 -2.11 14.76
N PRO A 21 17.23 -2.37 15.80
CA PRO A 21 16.74 -3.02 17.02
C PRO A 21 15.66 -2.18 17.72
N ALA A 22 14.75 -2.85 18.44
CA ALA A 22 13.68 -2.19 19.21
C ALA A 22 14.22 -1.16 20.21
N GLU A 23 15.40 -1.38 20.79
CA GLU A 23 16.05 -0.46 21.72
C GLU A 23 16.31 0.91 21.09
N ILE A 24 16.54 0.99 19.78
CA ILE A 24 16.72 2.25 19.05
C ILE A 24 15.42 3.05 19.00
N ILE A 25 14.28 2.38 18.77
CA ILE A 25 12.97 3.02 18.77
C ILE A 25 12.59 3.45 20.19
N TYR A 26 12.76 2.57 21.18
CA TYR A 26 12.48 2.90 22.58
C TYR A 26 13.23 4.15 23.05
N ARG A 27 14.53 4.28 22.71
CA ARG A 27 15.33 5.48 23.05
C ARG A 27 14.81 6.76 22.40
N ARG A 28 14.10 6.67 21.27
CA ARG A 28 13.60 7.82 20.51
C ARG A 28 12.21 8.26 20.94
N VAL A 29 11.32 7.31 21.24
CA VAL A 29 9.90 7.59 21.48
C VAL A 29 9.39 7.17 22.86
N GLY A 30 10.23 6.53 23.69
CA GLY A 30 9.88 6.12 25.05
C GLY A 30 8.95 4.92 25.16
N ALA A 31 8.57 4.31 24.03
CA ALA A 31 7.68 3.17 23.92
C ALA A 31 8.02 2.30 22.71
N LEU A 32 7.34 1.16 22.57
CA LEU A 32 7.48 0.23 21.45
C LEU A 32 6.12 -0.01 20.74
N PRO A 33 5.52 1.03 20.14
CA PRO A 33 4.27 0.87 19.38
C PRO A 33 4.54 0.16 18.05
N GLU A 34 3.51 -0.40 17.40
CA GLU A 34 3.70 -1.11 16.12
C GLU A 34 4.18 -0.20 14.98
N TYR A 35 3.90 1.10 15.03
CA TYR A 35 4.34 2.08 14.05
C TYR A 35 4.20 3.49 14.62
N GLY A 36 4.85 4.46 13.99
CA GLY A 36 4.75 5.87 14.37
C GLY A 36 5.85 6.74 13.78
N SER A 37 5.95 7.95 14.28
CA SER A 37 6.98 8.93 13.93
C SER A 37 7.97 9.14 15.09
N CYS A 38 9.22 9.41 14.74
CA CYS A 38 10.26 9.87 15.63
C CYS A 38 10.26 11.41 15.68
N PRO A 39 10.82 12.03 16.74
CA PRO A 39 10.96 13.49 16.83
C PRO A 39 11.81 14.13 15.72
N ASP A 40 12.63 13.34 15.03
CA ASP A 40 13.50 13.78 13.94
C ASP A 40 12.91 13.48 12.56
N GLU A 41 11.58 13.51 12.44
CA GLU A 41 10.82 13.36 11.19
C GLU A 41 11.03 12.02 10.45
N ARG A 42 11.56 11.02 11.15
CA ARG A 42 11.65 9.64 10.65
C ARG A 42 10.45 8.82 11.07
N TYR A 43 10.16 7.78 10.32
CA TYR A 43 9.00 6.93 10.56
C TYR A 43 9.43 5.51 10.82
N PHE A 44 8.66 4.75 11.58
CA PHE A 44 9.01 3.37 11.89
C PHE A 44 7.81 2.44 11.87
N ALA A 45 8.05 1.17 11.56
CA ALA A 45 7.08 0.09 11.64
C ALA A 45 7.72 -1.18 12.21
N LEU A 46 7.02 -1.89 13.08
CA LEU A 46 7.46 -3.13 13.71
C LEU A 46 7.61 -4.22 12.64
N ASP A 47 8.76 -4.89 12.65
CA ASP A 47 8.97 -6.10 11.86
C ASP A 47 8.30 -7.28 12.58
N LYS A 48 7.09 -7.62 12.12
CA LYS A 48 6.28 -8.70 12.71
C LYS A 48 6.86 -10.10 12.51
N THR A 49 7.93 -10.28 11.72
CA THR A 49 8.56 -11.60 11.54
C THR A 49 9.24 -12.09 12.82
N ASN A 50 9.80 -11.19 13.63
CA ASN A 50 10.50 -11.54 14.87
C ASN A 50 10.12 -10.68 16.08
N GLY A 51 9.39 -9.57 15.89
CA GLY A 51 8.91 -8.69 16.96
C GLY A 51 10.01 -7.95 17.74
N LYS A 52 11.28 -8.07 17.32
CA LYS A 52 12.46 -7.50 18.00
C LYS A 52 13.11 -6.37 17.21
N GLN A 53 12.67 -6.17 15.98
CA GLN A 53 13.23 -5.20 15.05
C GLN A 53 12.14 -4.31 14.48
N TYR A 54 12.57 -3.14 14.01
CA TYR A 54 11.75 -2.16 13.36
C TYR A 54 12.35 -1.80 12.00
N PHE A 55 11.50 -1.58 11.02
CA PHE A 55 11.84 -0.81 9.83
C PHE A 55 11.87 0.67 10.21
N LEU A 56 12.96 1.34 9.90
CA LEU A 56 13.12 2.79 10.07
C LEU A 56 13.24 3.42 8.68
N PHE A 57 12.30 4.32 8.38
CA PHE A 57 12.16 5.03 7.13
C PHE A 57 12.68 6.46 7.29
N GLU A 58 13.48 6.93 6.32
CA GLU A 58 14.05 8.28 6.36
C GLU A 58 13.04 9.35 5.89
N SER A 59 11.94 8.96 5.24
CA SER A 59 10.88 9.89 4.81
C SER A 59 9.47 9.33 5.03
N LYS A 60 8.48 10.24 5.11
CA LYS A 60 7.05 9.89 5.21
C LYS A 60 6.59 9.13 3.96
N ASN A 61 7.06 9.53 2.79
CA ASN A 61 6.73 8.89 1.52
C ASN A 61 7.22 7.44 1.46
N ASP A 62 8.41 7.14 2.00
CA ASP A 62 8.88 5.75 2.11
C ASP A 62 7.97 4.92 3.01
N PHE A 63 7.60 5.46 4.18
CA PHE A 63 6.65 4.78 5.07
C PHE A 63 5.30 4.55 4.38
N ILE A 64 4.75 5.58 3.73
CA ILE A 64 3.47 5.50 3.04
C ILE A 64 3.53 4.44 1.93
N GLY A 65 4.55 4.53 1.08
CA GLY A 65 4.79 3.59 -0.01
C GLY A 65 4.96 2.15 0.48
N TYR A 66 5.61 1.93 1.63
CA TYR A 66 5.77 0.60 2.22
C TYR A 66 4.41 -0.02 2.56
N TYR A 67 3.54 0.74 3.24
CA TYR A 67 2.21 0.24 3.60
C TYR A 67 1.28 0.12 2.39
N LEU A 68 1.35 1.02 1.41
CA LEU A 68 0.61 0.86 0.16
C LEU A 68 1.00 -0.44 -0.57
N ASN A 69 2.30 -0.70 -0.76
CA ASN A 69 2.73 -1.96 -1.39
C ASN A 69 2.31 -3.20 -0.58
N LYS A 70 2.25 -3.09 0.75
CA LYS A 70 1.78 -4.17 1.62
C LYS A 70 0.26 -4.40 1.52
N TYR A 71 -0.55 -3.35 1.64
CA TYR A 71 -2.01 -3.44 1.57
C TYR A 71 -2.49 -3.93 0.21
N PHE A 72 -1.82 -3.50 -0.86
CA PHE A 72 -2.12 -3.87 -2.24
C PHE A 72 -1.27 -5.06 -2.73
N SER A 73 -0.65 -5.82 -1.81
CA SER A 73 -0.02 -7.10 -2.16
C SER A 73 -1.10 -8.14 -2.49
N ARG A 74 -0.78 -9.12 -3.34
CA ARG A 74 -1.73 -10.18 -3.69
C ARG A 74 -2.23 -10.95 -2.47
N GLU A 75 -1.32 -11.23 -1.54
CA GLU A 75 -1.64 -11.90 -0.27
C GLU A 75 -2.66 -11.09 0.54
N ASN A 76 -2.44 -9.78 0.69
CA ASN A 76 -3.31 -8.94 1.50
C ASN A 76 -4.67 -8.69 0.81
N ILE A 77 -4.70 -8.48 -0.51
CA ILE A 77 -5.96 -8.37 -1.28
C ILE A 77 -6.79 -9.65 -1.14
N SER A 78 -6.17 -10.83 -1.06
CA SER A 78 -6.91 -12.10 -0.94
C SER A 78 -7.45 -12.35 0.46
N SER A 79 -6.77 -11.84 1.49
CA SER A 79 -7.00 -12.22 2.89
C SER A 79 -7.67 -11.14 3.74
N ASP A 80 -7.54 -9.87 3.37
CA ASP A 80 -8.19 -8.75 4.06
C ASP A 80 -9.60 -8.54 3.48
N PRO A 81 -10.68 -8.79 4.26
CA PRO A 81 -12.04 -8.75 3.73
C PRO A 81 -12.48 -7.38 3.24
N GLU A 82 -12.00 -6.30 3.86
CA GLU A 82 -12.38 -4.93 3.50
C GLU A 82 -11.75 -4.56 2.15
N ILE A 83 -10.47 -4.84 2.00
CA ILE A 83 -9.74 -4.59 0.76
C ILE A 83 -10.26 -5.50 -0.35
N HIS A 84 -10.45 -6.79 -0.08
CA HIS A 84 -10.99 -7.74 -1.05
C HIS A 84 -12.34 -7.27 -1.59
N PHE A 85 -13.26 -6.86 -0.71
CA PHE A 85 -14.58 -6.38 -1.10
C PHE A 85 -14.49 -5.14 -2.00
N ALA A 86 -13.67 -4.14 -1.64
CA ALA A 86 -13.46 -2.95 -2.47
C ALA A 86 -12.91 -3.30 -3.87
N PHE A 87 -11.99 -4.27 -3.95
CA PHE A 87 -11.43 -4.74 -5.22
C PHE A 87 -12.47 -5.47 -6.09
N ILE A 88 -13.36 -6.26 -5.50
CA ILE A 88 -14.45 -6.91 -6.25
C ILE A 88 -15.47 -5.87 -6.73
N GLU A 89 -15.89 -4.94 -5.86
CA GLU A 89 -16.98 -4.02 -6.16
C GLU A 89 -16.55 -2.87 -7.09
N HIS A 90 -15.35 -2.35 -6.89
CA HIS A 90 -14.89 -1.12 -7.55
C HIS A 90 -13.60 -1.31 -8.36
N GLY A 91 -12.98 -2.49 -8.35
CA GLY A 91 -11.72 -2.74 -9.03
C GLY A 91 -10.50 -2.09 -8.36
N GLY A 92 -10.67 -1.57 -7.14
CA GLY A 92 -9.64 -0.87 -6.38
C GLY A 92 -10.20 -0.21 -5.13
N MET A 93 -9.38 0.58 -4.45
CA MET A 93 -9.74 1.28 -3.23
C MET A 93 -9.84 2.78 -3.43
N LEU A 94 -10.83 3.42 -2.82
CA LEU A 94 -10.99 4.87 -2.88
C LEU A 94 -9.83 5.56 -2.15
N LEU A 95 -9.09 6.42 -2.86
CA LEU A 95 -7.85 7.03 -2.37
C LEU A 95 -8.08 7.87 -1.10
N SER A 96 -9.24 8.53 -0.98
CA SER A 96 -9.60 9.32 0.21
C SER A 96 -9.83 8.49 1.47
N GLN A 97 -10.08 7.19 1.35
CA GLN A 97 -10.26 6.31 2.51
C GLN A 97 -8.92 5.87 3.12
N ILE A 98 -7.86 5.82 2.30
CA ILE A 98 -6.56 5.28 2.69
C ILE A 98 -5.98 5.99 3.94
N PRO A 99 -5.97 7.33 4.06
CA PRO A 99 -5.50 8.01 5.27
C PRO A 99 -6.12 7.54 6.59
N HIS A 100 -7.32 6.96 6.57
CA HIS A 100 -8.00 6.48 7.77
C HIS A 100 -7.51 5.11 8.25
N TYR A 101 -6.66 4.41 7.48
CA TYR A 101 -6.09 3.15 7.93
C TYR A 101 -5.07 3.41 9.04
N LYS A 102 -5.05 2.53 10.05
CA LYS A 102 -4.34 2.79 11.30
C LYS A 102 -2.87 3.22 11.10
N ALA A 103 -2.15 2.58 10.19
CA ALA A 103 -0.74 2.93 9.92
C ALA A 103 -0.56 4.38 9.45
N PHE A 104 -1.47 4.87 8.60
CA PHE A 104 -1.42 6.23 8.04
C PHE A 104 -1.99 7.26 9.03
N TYR A 105 -3.08 6.93 9.71
CA TYR A 105 -3.67 7.78 10.74
C TYR A 105 -2.67 8.13 11.85
N TRP A 106 -1.89 7.14 12.30
CA TRP A 106 -0.92 7.33 13.39
C TRP A 106 0.29 8.19 13.04
N ILE A 107 0.56 8.40 11.75
CA ILE A 107 1.63 9.30 11.28
C ILE A 107 1.06 10.60 10.70
N ASP A 108 -0.24 10.86 10.92
CA ASP A 108 -0.98 12.01 10.38
C ASP A 108 -0.79 12.18 8.87
N ALA A 109 -0.92 11.08 8.10
CA ALA A 109 -0.79 11.13 6.65
C ALA A 109 -2.06 11.71 6.01
N HIS A 110 -1.88 12.61 5.04
CA HIS A 110 -2.96 13.28 4.32
C HIS A 110 -3.16 12.72 2.92
N TYR A 111 -4.32 13.03 2.34
CA TYR A 111 -4.71 12.60 1.00
C TYR A 111 -3.65 12.90 -0.06
N GLU A 112 -3.10 14.12 -0.06
CA GLU A 112 -2.10 14.58 -1.03
C GLU A 112 -0.79 13.81 -0.92
N GLU A 113 -0.40 13.41 0.30
CA GLU A 113 0.82 12.63 0.55
C GLU A 113 0.64 11.19 0.06
N VAL A 114 -0.52 10.59 0.30
CA VAL A 114 -0.85 9.26 -0.24
C VAL A 114 -0.93 9.30 -1.76
N MET A 115 -1.61 10.30 -2.33
CA MET A 115 -1.71 10.51 -3.77
C MET A 115 -0.34 10.64 -4.44
N ALA A 116 0.58 11.39 -3.85
CA ALA A 116 1.94 11.54 -4.35
C ALA A 116 2.77 10.24 -4.19
N ALA A 117 2.58 9.51 -3.09
CA ALA A 117 3.34 8.30 -2.80
C ALA A 117 3.06 7.17 -3.81
N VAL A 118 1.84 7.06 -4.35
CA VAL A 118 1.49 6.01 -5.33
C VAL A 118 2.45 6.00 -6.54
N PRO A 119 2.55 7.07 -7.36
CA PRO A 119 3.47 7.10 -8.49
C PRO A 119 4.95 7.15 -8.08
N MET A 120 5.28 7.67 -6.90
CA MET A 120 6.68 7.80 -6.45
C MET A 120 7.27 6.50 -5.89
N LYS A 121 6.46 5.67 -5.23
CA LYS A 121 6.94 4.56 -4.39
C LYS A 121 6.28 3.21 -4.69
N CYS A 122 5.25 3.17 -5.53
CA CYS A 122 4.49 1.95 -5.78
C CYS A 122 4.52 1.56 -7.27
N ALA A 123 5.56 0.80 -7.66
CA ALA A 123 5.77 0.41 -9.06
C ALA A 123 4.60 -0.37 -9.67
N GLU A 124 3.93 -1.17 -8.84
CA GLU A 124 2.83 -2.05 -9.24
C GLU A 124 1.45 -1.41 -9.11
N LEU A 125 1.35 -0.15 -8.65
CA LEU A 125 0.08 0.51 -8.40
C LEU A 125 -0.18 1.64 -9.38
N GLU A 126 -1.45 1.85 -9.70
CA GLU A 126 -1.92 2.95 -10.52
C GLU A 126 -3.15 3.61 -9.89
N MET A 127 -3.36 4.88 -10.23
CA MET A 127 -4.57 5.61 -9.88
C MET A 127 -5.50 5.67 -11.09
N PHE A 128 -6.80 5.56 -10.85
CA PHE A 128 -7.82 5.73 -11.90
C PHE A 128 -9.03 6.48 -11.34
N GLN A 129 -9.79 7.13 -12.23
CA GLN A 129 -11.00 7.85 -11.86
C GLN A 129 -12.23 6.97 -12.13
N LEU A 130 -13.13 6.89 -11.14
CA LEU A 130 -14.42 6.25 -11.28
C LEU A 130 -15.50 7.28 -10.91
N GLU A 131 -16.17 7.85 -11.90
CA GLU A 131 -17.25 8.81 -11.67
C GLU A 131 -18.56 8.08 -11.29
N PRO A 132 -19.36 8.62 -10.35
CA PRO A 132 -19.18 9.86 -9.59
C PRO A 132 -18.40 9.70 -8.26
N TYR A 133 -17.69 8.59 -8.06
CA TYR A 133 -17.16 8.16 -6.77
C TYR A 133 -15.77 8.73 -6.41
N GLY A 134 -14.97 9.12 -7.40
CA GLY A 134 -13.68 9.79 -7.18
C GLY A 134 -12.47 9.01 -7.70
N THR A 135 -11.30 9.27 -7.11
CA THR A 135 -10.02 8.65 -7.48
C THR A 135 -9.77 7.38 -6.67
N PHE A 136 -9.45 6.30 -7.36
CA PHE A 136 -9.16 4.98 -6.78
C PHE A 136 -7.71 4.59 -7.05
N VAL A 137 -7.19 3.67 -6.22
CA VAL A 137 -5.89 3.01 -6.38
C VAL A 137 -6.13 1.53 -6.63
N ARG A 138 -5.36 0.92 -7.53
CA ARG A 138 -5.36 -0.53 -7.75
C ARG A 138 -4.00 -1.03 -8.20
N ARG A 139 -3.88 -2.35 -8.36
CA ARG A 139 -2.72 -2.97 -9.01
C ARG A 139 -2.81 -2.85 -10.54
N LYS A 140 -1.67 -2.56 -11.18
CA LYS A 140 -1.53 -2.50 -12.64
C LYS A 140 -1.80 -3.84 -13.33
N ASP A 141 -1.50 -4.94 -12.65
CA ASP A 141 -1.75 -6.30 -13.16
C ASP A 141 -3.23 -6.72 -13.12
N GLY A 142 -4.12 -5.86 -12.60
CA GLY A 142 -5.56 -6.12 -12.54
C GLY A 142 -5.96 -7.21 -11.55
N TYR A 143 -5.07 -7.65 -10.66
CA TYR A 143 -5.40 -8.70 -9.69
C TYR A 143 -6.41 -8.21 -8.65
N ILE A 144 -7.54 -8.93 -8.52
CA ILE A 144 -8.66 -8.59 -7.63
C ILE A 144 -8.88 -9.59 -6.46
N GLY A 145 -7.91 -10.48 -6.18
CA GLY A 145 -8.03 -11.45 -5.07
C GLY A 145 -8.71 -12.77 -5.42
N ILE A 146 -9.12 -12.96 -6.68
CA ILE A 146 -9.66 -14.23 -7.19
C ILE A 146 -8.57 -14.89 -8.03
N GLU A 147 -8.06 -16.04 -7.57
CA GLU A 147 -7.26 -16.89 -8.46
C GLU A 147 -8.18 -17.39 -9.58
N GLU A 148 -7.87 -17.05 -10.83
CA GLU A 148 -8.49 -17.70 -11.98
C GLU A 148 -8.17 -19.19 -11.88
N THR A 149 -9.11 -19.95 -11.31
CA THR A 149 -9.13 -21.39 -11.48
C THR A 149 -9.40 -21.61 -12.95
N HIS A 150 -8.34 -21.79 -13.73
CA HIS A 150 -8.45 -22.39 -15.06
C HIS A 150 -9.15 -23.75 -14.87
N ARG A 151 -10.48 -23.75 -15.01
CA ARG A 151 -11.27 -24.94 -15.31
C ARG A 151 -10.76 -25.40 -16.66
N ASN A 152 -9.72 -26.24 -16.65
CA ASN A 152 -9.36 -27.05 -17.79
C ASN A 152 -10.64 -27.76 -18.22
N GLY A 153 -11.16 -27.32 -19.37
CA GLY A 153 -12.38 -27.84 -19.94
C GLY A 153 -12.26 -29.35 -20.01
N ARG A 154 -13.23 -30.04 -19.42
CA ARG A 154 -13.56 -31.40 -19.80
C ARG A 154 -13.68 -31.40 -21.32
N LYS A 155 -12.70 -31.97 -22.01
CA LYS A 155 -12.93 -32.54 -23.34
C LYS A 155 -13.88 -33.71 -23.10
N HIS A 156 -15.18 -33.46 -23.18
CA HIS A 156 -16.13 -34.49 -23.53
C HIS A 156 -15.73 -34.93 -24.95
N SER A 157 -15.02 -36.04 -25.03
CA SER A 157 -14.83 -36.76 -26.27
C SER A 157 -16.15 -37.42 -26.63
N ASP A 158 -17.04 -36.67 -27.26
CA ASP A 158 -18.09 -37.23 -28.08
C ASP A 158 -17.52 -37.33 -29.49
N SER A 159 -17.19 -38.55 -29.92
CA SER A 159 -17.00 -38.92 -31.32
C SER A 159 -17.04 -40.44 -31.45
N ASN A 160 -18.20 -40.92 -31.90
CA ASN A 160 -18.54 -42.17 -32.62
C ASN A 160 -18.09 -43.53 -32.06
#